data_AF-A0A7C6QPC5-F1
#
_entry.id   AF-A0A7C6QPC5-F1
#
_cell.length_a   1.000
_cell.length_b   1.000
_cell.length_c   1.000
_cell.angle_alpha   90.00
_cell.angle_beta   90.00
_cell.angle_gamma   90.00
#
_symmetry.space_group_name_H-M   'P 1'
#
loop_
_entity.id
_entity.type
_entity.pdbx_description
1 polymer ?
#
loop_
_entity_poly.entity_id
_entity_poly.type
_entity_poly.pdbx_seq_one_letter_code
_entity_poly.pdbx_strand_id
1 'polypeptide(L)'
;MGLLARISTVFKSKINKMVDRMENPQETLDYSYEKQLELLQNVRRNITNVVTAKKRLELQTVRLKNDLNKIDEQAKEALRQGREDLARMALERKVAIEQQLQGLEQQVNNLQQEQDKLYQVENRLRAKVEAFRTKKEVIKAQYSASEAQVRIGEALTGLSEELADVNLAIERAEHKTEEMQARAAAIDEMIASGILDDTFGEKDIVKAELKKMQAAGRVDDELERLKKEVSEQ
;
A
#
# COMPACT_ATOMS: atom_id res chain seq x y z
N MET A 1 -25.49 0.33 31.51
CA MET A 1 -24.91 1.05 30.35
C MET A 1 -23.42 1.35 30.62
N GLY A 2 -22.57 0.32 30.56
CA GLY A 2 -21.22 0.31 31.15
C GLY A 2 -20.15 1.09 30.37
N LEU A 3 -19.15 1.57 31.11
CA LEU A 3 -17.98 2.31 30.61
C LEU A 3 -17.23 1.55 29.50
N LEU A 4 -17.20 0.21 29.55
CA LEU A 4 -16.60 -0.64 28.52
C LEU A 4 -17.28 -0.51 27.15
N ALA A 5 -18.60 -0.34 27.12
CA ALA A 5 -19.33 -0.11 25.87
C ALA A 5 -19.01 1.27 25.29
N ARG A 6 -18.82 2.29 26.16
CA ARG A 6 -18.44 3.64 25.73
C ARG A 6 -17.01 3.70 25.19
N ILE A 7 -16.06 2.98 25.80
CA ILE A 7 -14.68 2.86 25.30
C ILE A 7 -14.66 2.17 23.94
N SER A 8 -15.41 1.06 23.77
CA SER A 8 -15.56 0.37 22.49
C SER A 8 -16.12 1.28 21.38
N THR A 9 -17.13 2.09 21.69
CA THR A 9 -17.79 2.96 20.69
C THR A 9 -16.93 4.15 20.30
N VAL A 10 -16.16 4.73 21.24
CA VAL A 10 -15.23 5.84 20.94
C VAL A 10 -14.01 5.36 20.15
N PHE A 11 -13.55 4.12 20.37
CA PHE A 11 -12.45 3.53 19.60
C PHE A 11 -12.87 3.21 18.15
N LYS A 12 -14.08 2.65 17.96
CA LYS A 12 -14.62 2.35 16.63
C LYS A 12 -14.86 3.60 15.77
N SER A 13 -15.31 4.71 16.35
CA SER A 13 -15.65 5.91 15.57
C SER A 13 -14.42 6.70 15.09
N LYS A 14 -13.30 6.65 15.82
CA LYS A 14 -12.04 7.27 15.40
C LYS A 14 -11.29 6.47 14.33
N ILE A 15 -11.44 5.14 14.30
CA ILE A 15 -10.84 4.29 13.25
C ILE A 15 -11.48 4.61 11.89
N ASN A 16 -12.81 4.67 11.80
CA ASN A 16 -13.49 4.91 10.51
C ASN A 16 -13.16 6.26 9.86
N LYS A 17 -12.85 7.31 10.64
CA LYS A 17 -12.46 8.62 10.07
C LYS A 17 -10.98 8.74 9.70
N MET A 18 -10.15 7.78 10.10
CA MET A 18 -8.72 7.77 9.79
C MET A 18 -8.40 6.85 8.59
N VAL A 19 -9.28 5.89 8.28
CA VAL A 19 -9.17 5.01 7.09
C VAL A 19 -9.24 5.80 5.78
N ASP A 20 -10.08 6.83 5.70
CA ASP A 20 -10.24 7.63 4.47
C ASP A 20 -9.11 8.65 4.25
N ARG A 21 -8.14 8.75 5.17
CA ARG A 21 -7.10 9.79 5.17
C ARG A 21 -5.67 9.30 5.36
N MET A 22 -5.46 7.99 5.53
CA MET A 22 -4.13 7.42 5.59
C MET A 22 -3.79 6.80 4.24
N GLU A 23 -3.09 7.59 3.41
CA GLU A 23 -2.59 7.20 2.08
C GLU A 23 -1.67 5.97 2.12
N ASN A 24 -1.13 5.59 3.28
CA ASN A 24 -0.28 4.42 3.43
C ASN A 24 -0.88 3.37 4.40
N PRO A 25 -1.44 2.25 3.88
CA PRO A 25 -1.98 1.17 4.71
C PRO A 25 -0.91 0.50 5.60
N GLN A 26 0.38 0.61 5.27
CA GLN A 26 1.45 0.01 6.06
C GLN A 26 1.58 0.67 7.44
N GLU A 27 1.60 2.01 7.50
CA GLU A 27 1.74 2.77 8.76
C GLU A 27 0.55 2.53 9.70
N THR A 28 -0.66 2.44 9.13
CA THR A 28 -1.88 2.17 9.89
C THR A 28 -1.82 0.79 10.57
N LEU A 29 -1.31 -0.21 9.85
CA LEU A 29 -1.18 -1.57 10.37
C LEU A 29 -0.06 -1.66 11.42
N ASP A 30 1.06 -0.97 11.20
CA ASP A 30 2.16 -0.90 12.18
C ASP A 30 1.71 -0.24 13.49
N TYR A 31 1.03 0.92 13.41
CA TYR A 31 0.44 1.58 14.57
C TYR A 31 -0.58 0.70 15.31
N SER A 32 -1.46 0.02 14.56
CA SER A 32 -2.47 -0.87 15.14
C SER A 32 -1.83 -2.07 15.85
N TYR A 33 -0.71 -2.58 15.34
CA TYR A 33 0.05 -3.65 15.97
C TYR A 33 0.70 -3.18 17.28
N GLU A 34 1.34 -1.99 17.28
CA GLU A 34 1.90 -1.40 18.50
C GLU A 34 0.84 -1.19 19.58
N LYS A 35 -0.36 -0.71 19.22
CA LYS A 35 -1.46 -0.56 20.18
C LYS A 35 -1.93 -1.90 20.76
N GLN A 36 -1.92 -2.97 19.97
CA GLN A 36 -2.23 -4.30 20.47
C GLN A 36 -1.16 -4.82 21.45
N LEU A 37 0.11 -4.54 21.19
CA LEU A 37 1.21 -4.86 22.11
C LEU A 37 1.10 -4.09 23.44
N GLU A 38 0.79 -2.79 23.38
CA GLU A 38 0.55 -1.97 24.56
C GLU A 38 -0.61 -2.50 25.40
N LEU A 39 -1.73 -2.89 24.76
CA LEU A 39 -2.86 -3.52 25.44
C LEU A 39 -2.45 -4.85 26.10
N LEU A 40 -1.65 -5.68 25.43
CA LEU A 40 -1.17 -6.94 25.99
C LEU A 40 -0.29 -6.70 27.23
N GLN A 41 0.60 -5.71 27.18
CA GLN A 41 1.43 -5.31 28.32
C GLN A 41 0.59 -4.81 29.49
N ASN A 42 -0.44 -4.00 29.21
CA ASN A 42 -1.37 -3.52 30.24
C ASN A 42 -2.14 -4.66 30.92
N VAL A 43 -2.61 -5.65 30.15
CA VAL A 43 -3.25 -6.86 30.71
C VAL A 43 -2.28 -7.62 31.62
N ARG A 44 -1.04 -7.83 31.19
CA ARG A 44 0.00 -8.48 32.01
C ARG A 44 0.25 -7.73 33.32
N ARG A 45 0.34 -6.39 33.27
CA ARG A 45 0.48 -5.57 34.48
C ARG A 45 -0.70 -5.74 35.44
N ASN A 46 -1.93 -5.77 34.92
CA ASN A 46 -3.12 -5.98 35.73
C ASN A 46 -3.13 -7.37 36.38
N ILE A 47 -2.72 -8.41 35.66
CA ILE A 47 -2.52 -9.75 36.23
C ILE A 47 -1.53 -9.70 37.39
N THR A 48 -0.37 -9.05 37.21
CA THR A 48 0.64 -8.91 38.27
C THR A 48 0.06 -8.23 39.52
N ASN A 49 -0.77 -7.19 39.35
CA ASN A 49 -1.42 -6.52 40.48
C ASN A 49 -2.35 -7.47 41.24
N VAL A 50 -3.17 -8.26 40.53
CA VAL A 50 -4.09 -9.24 41.13
C VAL A 50 -3.31 -10.35 41.84
N VAL A 51 -2.26 -10.87 41.22
CA VAL A 51 -1.38 -11.90 41.83
C VAL A 51 -0.72 -11.37 43.09
N THR A 52 -0.23 -10.12 43.06
CA THR A 52 0.40 -9.48 44.22
C THR A 52 -0.61 -9.30 45.36
N ALA A 53 -1.80 -8.79 45.05
CA ALA A 53 -2.88 -8.62 46.02
C ALA A 53 -3.28 -9.97 46.65
N LYS A 54 -3.47 -11.00 45.82
CA LYS A 54 -3.75 -12.37 46.27
C LYS A 54 -2.65 -12.88 47.19
N LYS A 55 -1.38 -12.73 46.79
CA LYS A 55 -0.25 -13.23 47.59
C LYS A 55 -0.16 -12.55 48.94
N ARG A 56 -0.47 -11.26 49.01
CA ARG A 56 -0.54 -10.52 50.29
C ARG A 56 -1.61 -11.09 51.22
N LEU A 57 -2.80 -11.41 50.70
CA LEU A 57 -3.88 -12.02 51.50
C LEU A 57 -3.54 -13.46 51.91
N GLU A 58 -2.90 -14.24 51.05
CA GLU A 58 -2.39 -15.58 51.40
C GLU A 58 -1.39 -15.50 52.58
N LEU A 59 -0.46 -14.55 52.54
CA LEU A 59 0.50 -14.35 53.63
C LEU A 59 -0.17 -13.93 54.94
N GLN A 60 -1.20 -13.07 54.88
CA GLN A 60 -2.02 -12.74 56.05
C GLN A 60 -2.76 -13.97 56.60
N THR A 61 -3.33 -14.79 55.71
CA THR A 61 -4.00 -16.04 56.07
C THR A 61 -3.05 -16.97 56.81
N VAL A 62 -1.83 -17.16 56.31
CA VAL A 62 -0.80 -17.99 56.96
C VAL A 62 -0.45 -17.47 58.35
N ARG A 63 -0.33 -16.14 58.53
CA ARG A 63 -0.07 -15.54 59.86
C ARG A 63 -1.21 -15.84 60.83
N LEU A 64 -2.46 -15.63 60.43
CA LEU A 64 -3.62 -15.93 61.27
C LEU A 64 -3.74 -17.42 61.62
N LYS A 65 -3.44 -18.33 60.68
CA LYS A 65 -3.39 -19.78 60.97
C LYS A 65 -2.37 -20.10 62.06
N ASN A 66 -1.19 -19.47 62.01
CA ASN A 66 -0.18 -19.65 63.05
C ASN A 66 -0.62 -19.09 64.41
N ASP A 67 -1.30 -17.95 64.43
CA ASP A 67 -1.82 -17.37 65.67
C ASP A 67 -2.96 -18.20 66.26
N LEU A 68 -3.79 -18.81 65.41
CA LEU A 68 -4.84 -19.75 65.80
C LEU A 68 -4.23 -20.98 66.50
N ASN A 69 -3.15 -21.55 65.95
CA ASN A 69 -2.43 -22.65 66.59
C ASN A 69 -1.88 -22.26 67.98
N LYS A 70 -1.31 -21.06 68.12
CA LYS A 70 -0.82 -20.58 69.44
C LYS A 70 -1.94 -20.42 70.45
N ILE A 71 -3.08 -19.86 70.04
CA ILE A 71 -4.24 -19.67 70.91
C ILE A 71 -4.84 -21.01 71.32
N ASP A 72 -4.85 -21.99 70.41
CA ASP A 72 -5.30 -23.35 70.72
C ASP A 72 -4.42 -24.02 71.79
N GLU A 73 -3.10 -23.89 71.68
CA GLU A 73 -2.16 -24.37 72.70
C GLU A 73 -2.30 -23.62 74.03
N GLN A 74 -2.51 -22.29 74.00
CA GLN A 74 -2.79 -21.49 75.20
C GLN A 74 -4.08 -21.93 75.91
N ALA A 75 -5.15 -22.21 75.14
CA ALA A 75 -6.41 -22.69 75.69
C ALA A 75 -6.24 -24.06 76.36
N LYS A 76 -5.55 -25.00 75.70
CA LYS A 76 -5.23 -26.33 76.27
C LYS A 76 -4.41 -26.22 77.55
N GLU A 77 -3.41 -25.34 77.58
CA GLU A 77 -2.55 -25.16 78.75
C GLU A 77 -3.31 -24.53 79.92
N ALA A 78 -4.16 -23.52 79.66
CA ALA A 78 -5.02 -22.94 80.69
C ALA A 78 -5.97 -23.99 81.32
N LEU A 79 -6.52 -24.90 80.50
CA LEU A 79 -7.35 -26.01 80.99
C LEU A 79 -6.53 -27.00 81.85
N ARG A 80 -5.30 -27.35 81.46
CA ARG A 80 -4.42 -28.21 82.27
C ARG A 80 -4.11 -27.60 83.64
N GLN A 81 -4.04 -26.27 83.72
CA GLN A 81 -3.81 -25.53 84.96
C GLN A 81 -5.11 -25.25 85.75
N GLY A 82 -6.26 -25.74 85.30
CA GLY A 82 -7.56 -25.53 85.95
C GLY A 82 -8.10 -24.10 85.84
N ARG A 83 -7.55 -23.27 84.94
CA ARG A 83 -7.97 -21.88 84.71
C ARG A 83 -8.97 -21.81 83.56
N GLU A 84 -10.21 -22.21 83.83
CA GLU A 84 -11.28 -22.25 82.83
C GLU A 84 -11.66 -20.86 82.28
N ASP A 85 -11.52 -19.82 83.09
CA ASP A 85 -11.72 -18.43 82.70
C ASP A 85 -10.78 -18.00 81.57
N LEU A 86 -9.48 -18.29 81.72
CA LEU A 86 -8.47 -18.02 80.69
C LEU A 86 -8.67 -18.88 79.45
N ALA A 87 -9.06 -20.15 79.62
CA ALA A 87 -9.37 -21.03 78.50
C ALA A 87 -10.56 -20.50 77.68
N ARG A 88 -11.62 -20.03 78.34
CA ARG A 88 -12.78 -19.43 77.67
C ARG A 88 -12.40 -18.18 76.88
N MET A 89 -11.61 -17.28 77.47
CA MET A 89 -11.12 -16.08 76.77
C MET A 89 -10.26 -16.42 75.54
N ALA A 90 -9.40 -17.44 75.63
CA ALA A 90 -8.60 -17.92 74.51
C ALA A 90 -9.50 -18.47 73.38
N LEU A 91 -10.53 -19.26 73.73
CA LEU A 91 -11.49 -19.81 72.77
C LEU A 91 -12.34 -18.73 72.11
N GLU A 92 -12.79 -17.70 72.83
CA GLU A 92 -13.48 -16.55 72.24
C GLU A 92 -12.62 -15.85 71.19
N ARG A 93 -11.33 -15.65 71.49
CA ARG A 93 -10.37 -15.09 70.53
C ARG A 93 -10.14 -16.01 69.33
N LYS A 94 -10.11 -17.33 69.54
CA LYS A 94 -10.00 -18.33 68.47
C LYS A 94 -11.16 -18.19 67.49
N VAL A 95 -12.40 -18.14 67.97
CA VAL A 95 -13.60 -17.98 67.14
C VAL A 95 -13.55 -16.68 66.33
N ALA A 96 -13.10 -15.58 66.93
CA ALA A 96 -12.94 -14.31 66.21
C ALA A 96 -11.91 -14.40 65.07
N ILE A 97 -10.79 -15.09 65.28
CA ILE A 97 -9.76 -15.29 64.24
C ILE A 97 -10.27 -16.24 63.15
N GLU A 98 -10.99 -17.31 63.50
CA GLU A 98 -11.60 -18.24 62.54
C GLU A 98 -12.56 -17.51 61.58
N GLN A 99 -13.39 -16.61 62.10
CA GLN A 99 -14.29 -15.78 61.27
C GLN A 99 -13.50 -14.86 60.31
N GLN A 100 -12.43 -14.21 60.80
CA GLN A 100 -11.54 -13.40 59.95
C GLN A 100 -10.89 -14.25 58.85
N LEU A 101 -10.49 -15.47 59.20
CA LEU A 101 -9.81 -16.39 58.30
C LEU A 101 -10.74 -16.86 57.18
N GLN A 102 -11.98 -17.21 57.50
CA GLN A 102 -13.00 -17.55 56.52
C GLN A 102 -13.24 -16.40 55.52
N GLY A 103 -13.30 -15.16 56.03
CA GLY A 103 -13.42 -13.96 55.18
C GLY A 103 -12.23 -13.77 54.23
N LEU A 104 -11.00 -13.99 54.71
CA LEU A 104 -9.80 -13.89 53.88
C LEU A 104 -9.71 -15.01 52.85
N GLU A 105 -10.02 -16.26 53.22
CA GLU A 105 -10.02 -17.39 52.29
C GLU A 105 -11.03 -17.18 51.15
N GLN A 106 -12.22 -16.62 51.45
CA GLN A 106 -13.17 -16.25 50.42
C GLN A 106 -12.61 -15.17 49.48
N GLN A 107 -11.93 -14.15 50.01
CA GLN A 107 -11.30 -13.11 49.18
C GLN A 107 -10.17 -13.67 48.31
N VAL A 108 -9.33 -14.57 48.85
CA VAL A 108 -8.29 -15.26 48.09
C VAL A 108 -8.89 -16.08 46.94
N ASN A 109 -9.97 -16.81 47.19
CA ASN A 109 -10.69 -17.56 46.16
C ASN A 109 -11.28 -16.65 45.08
N ASN A 110 -11.87 -15.51 45.46
CA ASN A 110 -12.39 -14.54 44.50
C ASN A 110 -11.28 -13.99 43.60
N LEU A 111 -10.12 -13.63 44.18
CA LEU A 111 -8.97 -13.15 43.41
C LEU A 111 -8.35 -14.24 42.53
N GLN A 112 -8.38 -15.51 42.96
CA GLN A 112 -7.95 -16.63 42.12
C GLN A 112 -8.83 -16.74 40.86
N GLN A 113 -10.16 -16.67 41.01
CA GLN A 113 -11.07 -16.71 39.86
C GLN A 113 -10.87 -15.51 38.92
N GLU A 114 -10.60 -14.33 39.47
CA GLU A 114 -10.29 -13.14 38.67
C GLU A 114 -8.96 -13.28 37.92
N GLN A 115 -7.93 -13.79 38.59
CA GLN A 115 -6.63 -14.11 37.99
C GLN A 115 -6.79 -15.07 36.81
N ASP A 116 -7.56 -16.16 36.97
CA ASP A 116 -7.77 -17.15 35.92
C ASP A 116 -8.51 -16.57 34.71
N LYS A 117 -9.52 -15.72 34.95
CA LYS A 117 -10.22 -14.99 33.89
C LYS A 117 -9.27 -14.06 33.12
N LEU A 118 -8.41 -13.34 33.83
CA LEU A 118 -7.43 -12.45 33.20
C LEU A 118 -6.40 -13.23 32.38
N TYR A 119 -5.95 -14.41 32.83
CA TYR A 119 -5.08 -15.27 32.02
C TYR A 119 -5.75 -15.76 30.73
N GLN A 120 -7.04 -16.11 30.78
CA GLN A 120 -7.78 -16.45 29.57
C GLN A 120 -7.86 -15.28 28.59
N VAL A 121 -8.06 -14.06 29.10
CA VAL A 121 -8.07 -12.83 28.28
C VAL A 121 -6.68 -12.56 27.70
N GLU A 122 -5.60 -12.70 28.48
CA GLU A 122 -4.22 -12.54 28.01
C GLU A 122 -3.88 -13.51 26.89
N ASN A 123 -4.22 -14.80 27.06
CA ASN A 123 -4.00 -15.83 26.04
C ASN A 123 -4.76 -15.52 24.74
N ARG A 124 -6.03 -15.10 24.84
CA ARG A 124 -6.85 -14.72 23.68
C ARG A 124 -6.30 -13.48 22.98
N LEU A 125 -5.86 -12.48 23.75
CA LEU A 125 -5.27 -11.26 23.20
C LEU A 125 -3.94 -11.56 22.50
N ARG A 126 -3.07 -12.37 23.12
CA ARG A 126 -1.81 -12.83 22.52
C ARG A 126 -2.04 -13.53 21.18
N ALA A 127 -3.00 -14.46 21.12
CA ALA A 127 -3.34 -15.15 19.89
C ALA A 127 -3.83 -14.18 18.79
N LYS A 128 -4.63 -13.17 19.15
CA LYS A 128 -5.07 -12.13 18.21
C LYS A 128 -3.93 -11.25 17.72
N VAL A 129 -3.01 -10.87 18.61
CA VAL A 129 -1.82 -10.07 18.27
C VAL A 129 -0.95 -10.82 17.26
N GLU A 130 -0.68 -12.11 17.49
CA GLU A 130 0.10 -12.92 16.54
C GLU A 130 -0.61 -13.08 15.20
N ALA A 131 -1.91 -13.37 15.20
CA ALA A 131 -2.68 -13.45 13.96
C ALA A 131 -2.67 -12.11 13.19
N PHE A 132 -2.73 -10.98 13.91
CA PHE A 132 -2.64 -9.66 13.33
C PHE A 132 -1.24 -9.38 12.76
N ARG A 133 -0.17 -9.80 13.45
CA ARG A 133 1.21 -9.71 12.96
C ARG A 133 1.35 -10.42 11.61
N THR A 134 0.90 -11.66 11.50
CA THR A 134 0.94 -12.41 10.23
C THR A 134 0.13 -11.72 9.14
N LYS A 135 -1.10 -11.28 9.45
CA LYS A 135 -1.97 -10.61 8.48
C LYS A 135 -1.37 -9.28 8.01
N LYS A 136 -0.72 -8.54 8.90
CA LYS A 136 0.01 -7.31 8.57
C LYS A 136 1.09 -7.58 7.53
N GLU A 137 1.97 -8.55 7.77
CA GLU A 137 3.06 -8.87 6.84
C GLU A 137 2.53 -9.30 5.46
N VAL A 138 1.46 -10.08 5.43
CA VAL A 138 0.79 -10.48 4.18
C VAL A 138 0.27 -9.26 3.42
N ILE A 139 -0.41 -8.33 4.10
CA ILE A 139 -0.95 -7.12 3.46
C ILE A 139 0.20 -6.22 2.99
N LYS A 140 1.27 -6.06 3.78
CA LYS A 140 2.45 -5.27 3.37
C LYS A 140 3.09 -5.83 2.10
N ALA A 141 3.25 -7.15 2.03
CA ALA A 141 3.78 -7.82 0.84
C ALA A 141 2.87 -7.65 -0.39
N GLN A 142 1.56 -7.84 -0.23
CA GLN A 142 0.58 -7.66 -1.31
C GLN A 142 0.55 -6.22 -1.82
N TYR A 143 0.61 -5.24 -0.90
CA TYR A 143 0.67 -3.83 -1.25
C TYR A 143 1.94 -3.52 -2.05
N SER A 144 3.11 -3.97 -1.59
CA SER A 144 4.38 -3.76 -2.29
C SER A 144 4.39 -4.40 -3.68
N ALA A 145 3.83 -5.61 -3.83
CA ALA A 145 3.69 -6.27 -5.13
C ALA A 145 2.76 -5.48 -6.07
N SER A 146 1.63 -4.98 -5.55
CA SER A 146 0.68 -4.18 -6.34
C SER A 146 1.29 -2.84 -6.76
N GLU A 147 2.02 -2.19 -5.86
CA GLU A 147 2.76 -0.96 -6.15
C GLU A 147 3.80 -1.18 -7.25
N ALA A 148 4.55 -2.29 -7.21
CA ALA A 148 5.49 -2.65 -8.27
C ALA A 148 4.78 -2.89 -9.62
N GLN A 149 3.61 -3.53 -9.63
CA GLN A 149 2.82 -3.74 -10.85
C GLN A 149 2.35 -2.42 -11.46
N VAL A 150 1.88 -1.48 -10.63
CA VAL A 150 1.49 -0.14 -11.09
C VAL A 150 2.68 0.58 -11.70
N ARG A 151 3.84 0.61 -11.02
CA ARG A 151 5.06 1.26 -11.55
C ARG A 151 5.54 0.65 -12.86
N ILE A 152 5.47 -0.68 -13.01
CA ILE A 152 5.80 -1.36 -14.28
C ILE A 152 4.81 -0.97 -15.38
N GLY A 153 3.51 -0.92 -15.06
CA GLY A 153 2.48 -0.47 -16.00
C GLY A 153 2.72 0.96 -16.47
N GLU A 154 2.99 1.88 -15.55
CA GLU A 154 3.31 3.28 -15.84
C GLU A 154 4.57 3.43 -16.70
N ALA A 155 5.62 2.66 -16.39
CA ALA A 155 6.85 2.65 -17.17
C ALA A 155 6.63 2.11 -18.60
N LEU A 156 5.80 1.08 -18.76
CA LEU A 156 5.44 0.52 -20.07
C LEU A 156 4.57 1.48 -20.89
N THR A 157 3.62 2.18 -20.27
CA THR A 157 2.82 3.20 -20.95
C THR A 157 3.68 4.39 -21.37
N GLY A 158 4.58 4.85 -20.49
CA GLY A 158 5.53 5.92 -20.83
C GLY A 158 6.46 5.53 -21.97
N LEU A 159 6.97 4.29 -21.97
CA LEU A 159 7.78 3.76 -23.08
C LEU A 159 6.96 3.65 -24.38
N SER A 160 5.68 3.30 -24.30
CA SER A 160 4.80 3.20 -25.47
C SER A 160 4.55 4.56 -26.11
N GLU A 161 4.40 5.62 -25.30
CA GLU A 161 4.31 7.00 -25.79
C GLU A 161 5.62 7.42 -26.49
N GLU A 162 6.78 7.17 -25.88
CA GLU A 162 8.07 7.48 -26.50
C GLU A 162 8.31 6.71 -27.82
N LEU A 163 7.93 5.43 -27.89
CA LEU A 163 8.05 4.63 -29.10
C LEU A 163 7.08 5.09 -30.21
N ALA A 164 5.87 5.54 -29.85
CA ALA A 164 4.94 6.13 -30.81
C ALA A 164 5.50 7.40 -31.44
N ASP A 165 6.13 8.27 -30.63
CA ASP A 165 6.80 9.49 -31.10
C ASP A 165 7.97 9.18 -32.04
N VAL A 166 8.76 8.15 -31.74
CA VAL A 166 9.87 7.69 -32.59
C VAL A 166 9.36 7.15 -33.93
N ASN A 167 8.31 6.34 -33.94
CA ASN A 167 7.72 5.84 -35.19
C ASN A 167 7.20 6.97 -36.08
N LEU A 168 6.54 7.98 -35.50
CA LEU A 168 6.11 9.18 -36.23
C LEU A 168 7.30 10.00 -36.79
N ALA A 169 8.47 9.94 -36.16
CA ALA A 169 9.68 10.58 -36.66
C ALA A 169 10.29 9.78 -37.82
N ILE A 170 10.27 8.45 -37.75
CA ILE A 170 10.72 7.55 -38.82
C ILE A 170 9.85 7.71 -40.06
N GLU A 171 8.53 7.66 -39.93
CA GLU A 171 7.58 7.82 -41.05
C GLU A 171 7.78 9.18 -41.77
N ARG A 172 8.02 10.25 -41.00
CA ARG A 172 8.36 11.57 -41.58
C ARG A 172 9.69 11.56 -42.33
N ALA A 173 10.69 10.84 -41.83
CA ALA A 173 11.98 10.72 -42.50
C ALA A 173 11.85 9.92 -43.81
N GLU A 174 11.12 8.79 -43.79
CA GLU A 174 10.83 7.97 -44.97
C GLU A 174 10.11 8.78 -46.04
N HIS A 175 9.02 9.46 -45.69
CA HIS A 175 8.27 10.30 -46.62
C HIS A 175 9.16 11.42 -47.22
N LYS A 176 10.10 11.98 -46.44
CA LYS A 176 11.03 12.98 -46.95
C LYS A 176 12.02 12.38 -47.95
N THR A 177 12.52 11.17 -47.66
CA THR A 177 13.41 10.44 -48.56
C THR A 177 12.71 10.05 -49.86
N GLU A 178 11.47 9.57 -49.79
CA GLU A 178 10.65 9.27 -50.96
C GLU A 178 10.39 10.52 -51.80
N GLU A 179 10.05 11.66 -51.17
CA GLU A 179 9.88 12.93 -51.88
C GLU A 179 11.18 13.37 -52.57
N MET A 180 12.33 13.21 -51.91
CA MET A 180 13.64 13.51 -52.50
C MET A 180 13.96 12.57 -53.67
N GLN A 181 13.65 11.28 -53.55
CA GLN A 181 13.83 10.29 -54.61
C GLN A 181 12.91 10.57 -55.81
N ALA A 182 11.64 10.92 -55.57
CA ALA A 182 10.70 11.29 -56.62
C ALA A 182 11.14 12.57 -57.34
N ARG A 183 11.65 13.56 -56.61
CA ARG A 183 12.26 14.77 -57.21
C ARG A 183 13.50 14.43 -58.03
N ALA A 184 14.37 13.55 -57.53
CA ALA A 184 15.56 13.11 -58.28
C ALA A 184 15.16 12.38 -59.56
N ALA A 185 14.20 11.46 -59.50
CA ALA A 185 13.68 10.75 -60.66
C ALA A 185 13.03 11.70 -61.68
N ALA A 186 12.28 12.72 -61.22
CA ALA A 186 11.71 13.74 -62.09
C ALA A 186 12.80 14.60 -62.76
N ILE A 187 13.89 14.92 -62.05
CA ILE A 187 15.04 15.61 -62.63
C ILE A 187 15.71 14.73 -63.70
N ASP A 188 15.95 13.46 -63.41
CA ASP A 188 16.52 12.50 -64.37
C ASP A 188 15.63 12.35 -65.62
N GLU A 189 14.30 12.32 -65.46
CA GLU A 189 13.35 12.29 -66.57
C GLU A 189 13.37 13.60 -67.38
N MET A 190 13.47 14.77 -66.73
CA MET A 190 13.61 16.07 -67.39
C MET A 190 14.93 16.21 -68.16
N ILE A 191 16.01 15.59 -67.69
CA ILE A 191 17.28 15.50 -68.41
C ILE A 191 17.10 14.60 -69.64
N ALA A 192 16.50 13.42 -69.47
CA ALA A 192 16.28 12.46 -70.56
C ALA A 192 15.32 12.98 -71.64
N SER A 193 14.32 13.80 -71.26
CA SER A 193 13.38 14.43 -72.19
C SER A 193 13.96 15.68 -72.87
N GLY A 194 15.20 16.09 -72.54
CA GLY A 194 15.90 17.22 -73.17
C GLY A 194 15.39 18.60 -72.76
N ILE A 195 14.60 18.72 -71.69
CA ILE A 195 14.03 20.00 -71.23
C ILE A 195 15.09 20.83 -70.46
N LEU A 196 16.00 20.15 -69.76
CA LEU A 196 17.06 20.82 -68.99
C LEU A 196 18.22 21.34 -69.85
N ASP A 197 18.41 20.80 -71.05
CA ASP A 197 19.47 21.21 -71.98
C ASP A 197 19.25 22.63 -72.54
N ASP A 198 18.04 23.17 -72.39
CA ASP A 198 17.66 24.50 -72.89
C ASP A 198 17.95 25.65 -71.91
N THR A 199 18.57 25.37 -70.75
CA THR A 199 18.76 26.38 -69.67
C THR A 199 20.20 26.63 -69.22
N PHE A 200 21.17 25.81 -69.66
CA PHE A 200 22.60 26.02 -69.38
C PHE A 200 23.42 25.97 -70.68
N GLY A 201 23.11 26.88 -71.61
CA GLY A 201 23.80 26.96 -72.89
C GLY A 201 23.70 28.37 -73.46
N GLU A 202 24.83 29.03 -73.51
CA GLU A 202 25.08 30.33 -74.12
C GLU A 202 24.34 30.53 -75.46
N LYS A 203 23.58 31.62 -75.55
CA LYS A 203 22.81 32.12 -76.70
C LYS A 203 23.35 31.68 -78.07
N ASP A 204 22.78 30.61 -78.64
CA ASP A 204 22.98 30.24 -80.05
C ASP A 204 21.94 30.96 -80.93
N ILE A 205 22.05 32.29 -80.96
CA ILE A 205 21.26 33.24 -81.78
C ILE A 205 21.42 33.01 -83.30
N VAL A 206 22.26 32.06 -83.73
CA VAL A 206 22.54 31.77 -85.15
C VAL A 206 21.65 30.64 -85.68
N LYS A 207 21.20 29.68 -84.85
CA LYS A 207 20.36 28.56 -85.31
C LYS A 207 18.87 28.90 -85.45
N ALA A 208 18.36 29.88 -84.70
CA ALA A 208 16.98 30.35 -84.83
C ALA A 208 16.73 31.12 -86.14
N GLU A 209 17.76 31.80 -86.67
CA GLU A 209 17.67 32.57 -87.92
C GLU A 209 17.73 31.65 -89.17
N LEU A 210 18.46 30.54 -89.11
CA LEU A 210 18.61 29.59 -90.23
C LEU A 210 17.35 28.73 -90.48
N LYS A 211 16.57 28.40 -89.45
CA LYS A 211 15.31 27.66 -89.61
C LYS A 211 14.17 28.51 -90.19
N LYS A 212 14.21 29.84 -90.03
CA LYS A 212 13.24 30.75 -90.66
C LYS A 212 13.47 30.92 -92.17
N MET A 213 14.72 30.82 -92.66
CA MET A 213 15.00 30.92 -94.10
C MET A 213 14.66 29.63 -94.88
N GLN A 214 14.73 28.45 -94.27
CA GLN A 214 14.35 27.20 -94.94
C GLN A 214 12.84 26.93 -94.98
N ALA A 215 12.05 27.57 -94.11
CA ALA A 215 10.59 27.47 -94.10
C ALA A 215 9.92 28.44 -95.10
N ALA A 216 10.58 29.53 -95.50
CA ALA A 216 10.05 30.49 -96.48
C ALA A 216 10.10 29.96 -97.93
N GLY A 217 11.09 29.13 -98.29
CA GLY A 217 11.22 28.60 -99.66
C GLY A 217 10.19 27.52 -100.04
N ARG A 218 9.62 26.79 -99.08
CA ARG A 218 8.61 25.74 -99.37
C ARG A 218 7.18 26.26 -99.45
N VAL A 219 6.90 27.48 -98.98
CA VAL A 219 5.55 28.07 -99.03
C VAL A 219 5.30 28.74 -100.37
N ASP A 220 6.32 29.33 -101.00
CA ASP A 220 6.22 29.94 -102.33
C ASP A 220 6.08 28.89 -103.45
N ASP A 221 6.80 27.75 -103.35
CA ASP A 221 6.69 26.64 -104.30
C ASP A 221 5.29 25.98 -104.29
N GLU A 222 4.65 25.89 -103.12
CA GLU A 222 3.30 25.33 -102.97
C GLU A 222 2.20 26.32 -103.46
N LEU A 223 2.44 27.63 -103.35
CA LEU A 223 1.52 28.68 -103.80
C LEU A 223 1.51 28.86 -105.33
N GLU A 224 2.66 28.66 -105.98
CA GLU A 224 2.77 28.71 -107.45
C GLU A 224 2.11 27.50 -108.11
N ARG A 225 2.17 26.33 -107.45
CA ARG A 225 1.47 25.12 -107.87
C ARG A 225 -0.07 25.29 -107.79
N LEU A 226 -0.58 25.87 -106.71
CA LEU A 226 -2.01 26.19 -106.54
C LEU A 226 -2.50 27.28 -107.52
N LYS A 227 -1.66 28.25 -107.91
CA LYS A 227 -2.03 29.25 -108.93
C LYS A 227 -2.15 28.68 -110.34
N LYS A 228 -1.33 27.67 -110.70
CA LYS A 228 -1.46 26.96 -111.99
C LYS A 228 -2.71 26.10 -112.06
N GLU A 229 -3.12 25.46 -110.96
CA GLU A 229 -4.36 24.68 -110.91
C GLU A 229 -5.65 25.51 -111.00
N VAL A 230 -5.60 26.81 -110.67
CA VAL A 230 -6.76 27.73 -110.71
C VAL A 230 -6.85 28.52 -112.02
N SER A 231 -5.83 28.46 -112.90
CA SER A 231 -5.80 29.20 -114.18
C SER A 231 -6.05 28.35 -115.43
N GLU A 232 -6.33 27.05 -115.27
CA GLU A 232 -6.76 26.13 -116.36
C GLU A 232 -8.24 25.69 -116.24
N GLN A 233 -9.10 26.53 -115.64
CA GLN A 233 -10.56 26.43 -115.74
C GLN A 233 -11.20 27.72 -116.26
#